data_AF-A0A150K830-F1
#
_entry.id   AF-A0A150K830-F1
#
_cell.length_a   1.000
_cell.length_b   1.000
_cell.length_c   1.000
_cell.angle_alpha   90.00
_cell.angle_beta   90.00
_cell.angle_gamma   90.00
#
_symmetry.space_group_name_H-M   'P 1'
#
loop_
_entity.id
_entity.type
_entity.pdbx_description
1 polymer ?
#
loop_
_entity_poly.entity_id
_entity_poly.type
_entity_poly.pdbx_seq_one_letter_code
_entity_poly.pdbx_strand_id
1 'polypeptide(L)'
;MVFKRYFRLFDYVNLVILTVYYLAIVMDCVFQYMVPGKEGAIGISIIWSPLLFLYIFITLKKRNGIIYSLALFVTTLLIGMPRFRHFSFDYKISMLIFYLANLVYIAIFCISHYLLKVFRELEEEKKKAYSDMLTGIANRRQVQAWLDAAVKHADKTGTSFSVIFSISTILNR
;
A
#
# COMPACT_ATOMS: atom_id res chain seq x y z
N MET A 1 -18.24 16.93 4.86
CA MET A 1 -18.58 15.71 4.08
C MET A 1 -18.37 15.86 2.57
N VAL A 2 -18.71 17.01 1.98
CA VAL A 2 -18.64 17.27 0.53
C VAL A 2 -17.21 17.11 -0.04
N PHE A 3 -16.19 17.64 0.65
CA PHE A 3 -14.79 17.52 0.24
C PHE A 3 -14.30 16.06 0.11
N LYS A 4 -14.70 15.19 1.06
CA LYS A 4 -14.36 13.76 1.07
C LYS A 4 -15.07 12.95 -0.05
N ARG A 5 -16.14 13.50 -0.62
CA ARG A 5 -16.86 12.89 -1.76
C ARG A 5 -16.21 13.29 -3.09
N TYR A 6 -15.85 14.56 -3.24
CA TYR A 6 -15.10 15.04 -4.42
C TYR A 6 -13.71 14.41 -4.52
N PHE A 7 -13.00 14.25 -3.41
CA PHE A 7 -11.69 13.59 -3.39
C PHE A 7 -11.78 12.13 -3.87
N ARG A 8 -12.77 11.37 -3.37
CA ARG A 8 -12.99 9.99 -3.82
C ARG A 8 -13.40 9.90 -5.28
N LEU A 9 -14.22 10.84 -5.77
CA LEU A 9 -14.60 10.87 -7.18
C LEU A 9 -13.38 11.14 -8.07
N PHE A 10 -12.53 12.09 -7.65
CA PHE A 10 -11.28 12.41 -8.33
C PHE A 10 -10.35 11.19 -8.40
N ASP A 11 -10.19 10.43 -7.31
CA ASP A 11 -9.38 9.21 -7.30
C ASP A 11 -9.90 8.16 -8.30
N TYR A 12 -11.21 7.95 -8.38
CA TYR A 12 -11.80 7.01 -9.34
C TYR A 12 -11.64 7.46 -10.80
N VAL A 13 -11.84 8.75 -11.08
CA VAL A 13 -11.65 9.29 -12.44
C VAL A 13 -10.19 9.15 -12.86
N ASN A 14 -9.26 9.50 -11.98
CA ASN A 14 -7.83 9.40 -12.24
C ASN A 14 -7.40 7.93 -12.43
N LEU A 15 -7.93 7.00 -11.64
CA LEU A 15 -7.72 5.57 -11.81
C LEU A 15 -8.13 5.08 -13.21
N VAL A 16 -9.31 5.52 -13.69
CA VAL A 16 -9.78 5.15 -15.03
C VAL A 16 -8.85 5.72 -16.11
N ILE A 17 -8.48 7.00 -16.00
CA ILE A 17 -7.56 7.65 -16.95
C ILE A 17 -6.22 6.92 -17.00
N LEU A 18 -5.61 6.65 -15.83
CA LEU A 18 -4.35 5.92 -15.73
C LEU A 18 -4.44 4.51 -16.31
N THR A 19 -5.57 3.83 -16.10
CA THR A 19 -5.81 2.50 -16.65
C THR A 19 -5.91 2.53 -18.18
N VAL A 20 -6.64 3.48 -18.75
CA VAL A 20 -6.74 3.63 -20.20
C VAL A 20 -5.37 3.98 -20.80
N TYR A 21 -4.64 4.90 -20.16
CA TYR A 21 -3.29 5.28 -20.59
C TYR A 21 -2.33 4.09 -20.56
N TYR A 22 -2.39 3.28 -19.51
CA TYR A 22 -1.58 2.06 -19.41
C TYR A 22 -1.91 1.05 -20.51
N LEU A 23 -3.20 0.82 -20.78
CA LEU A 23 -3.61 -0.06 -21.88
C LEU A 23 -3.15 0.47 -23.24
N ALA A 24 -3.16 1.79 -23.45
CA ALA A 24 -2.63 2.40 -24.66
C ALA A 24 -1.12 2.16 -24.80
N ILE A 25 -0.34 2.28 -23.73
CA ILE A 25 1.10 1.95 -23.73
C ILE A 25 1.33 0.47 -24.07
N VAL A 26 0.56 -0.44 -23.47
CA VAL A 26 0.69 -1.89 -23.74
C VAL A 26 0.32 -2.20 -25.19
N MET A 27 -0.73 -1.59 -25.71
CA MET A 27 -1.09 -1.69 -27.13
C MET A 27 0.06 -1.19 -28.01
N ASP A 28 0.59 0.00 -27.72
CA ASP A 28 1.67 0.60 -28.50
C ASP A 28 2.93 -0.29 -28.53
N CYS A 29 3.32 -0.80 -27.37
CA CYS A 29 4.40 -1.77 -27.21
C CYS A 29 4.20 -3.02 -28.07
N VAL A 30 3.00 -3.63 -28.03
CA VAL A 30 2.69 -4.84 -28.79
C VAL A 30 2.64 -4.57 -30.29
N PHE A 31 1.91 -3.55 -30.71
CA PHE A 31 1.60 -3.31 -32.13
C PHE A 31 2.69 -2.55 -32.88
N GLN A 32 3.30 -1.53 -32.28
CA GLN A 32 4.26 -0.67 -32.97
C GLN A 32 5.71 -1.11 -32.79
N TYR A 33 6.03 -1.84 -31.71
CA TYR A 33 7.40 -2.24 -31.43
C TYR A 33 7.64 -3.75 -31.53
N MET A 34 6.85 -4.60 -30.85
CA MET A 34 7.08 -6.05 -30.86
C MET A 34 6.77 -6.71 -32.21
N VAL A 35 5.64 -6.38 -32.84
CA VAL A 35 5.28 -6.95 -34.16
C VAL A 35 6.27 -6.54 -35.25
N PRO A 36 6.69 -5.26 -35.37
CA PRO A 36 7.65 -4.85 -36.38
C PRO A 36 9.11 -5.16 -36.00
N GLY A 37 9.36 -5.70 -34.81
CA GLY A 37 10.68 -6.08 -34.33
C GLY A 37 11.58 -4.91 -33.91
N LYS A 38 11.02 -3.72 -33.65
CA LYS A 38 11.79 -2.53 -33.25
C LYS A 38 12.28 -2.61 -31.81
N GLU A 39 13.53 -2.25 -31.58
CA GLU A 39 14.14 -2.19 -30.26
C GLU A 39 13.43 -1.16 -29.34
N GLY A 40 13.37 -1.44 -28.04
CA GLY A 40 12.83 -0.54 -27.01
C GLY A 40 11.38 -0.79 -26.57
N ALA A 41 10.69 -1.77 -27.15
CA ALA A 41 9.27 -2.06 -26.90
C ALA A 41 8.89 -2.14 -25.40
N ILE A 42 9.62 -2.97 -24.65
CA ILE A 42 9.15 -3.51 -23.37
C ILE A 42 9.60 -2.67 -22.17
N GLY A 43 10.74 -2.00 -22.30
CA GLY A 43 11.35 -1.24 -21.20
C GLY A 43 10.43 -0.13 -20.68
N ILE A 44 9.75 0.58 -21.58
CA ILE A 44 8.86 1.69 -21.20
C ILE A 44 7.63 1.16 -20.44
N SER A 45 7.05 0.04 -20.87
CA SER A 45 5.86 -0.55 -20.21
C SER A 45 6.16 -1.11 -18.82
N ILE A 46 7.33 -1.74 -18.63
CA ILE A 46 7.75 -2.32 -17.35
C ILE A 46 7.92 -1.24 -16.28
N ILE A 47 8.50 -0.08 -16.62
CA ILE A 47 8.81 0.97 -15.65
C ILE A 47 7.54 1.54 -15.00
N TRP A 48 6.47 1.73 -15.77
CA TRP A 48 5.23 2.34 -15.27
C TRP A 48 4.27 1.34 -14.61
N SER A 49 4.42 0.04 -14.89
CA SER A 49 3.51 -1.00 -14.38
C SER A 49 3.42 -1.04 -12.84
N PRO A 50 4.52 -1.06 -12.06
CA PRO A 50 4.45 -1.11 -10.59
C PRO A 50 3.69 0.07 -9.98
N LEU A 51 3.88 1.27 -10.53
CA LEU A 51 3.23 2.50 -10.05
C LEU A 51 1.72 2.45 -10.24
N LEU A 52 1.25 1.87 -11.35
CA LEU A 52 -0.17 1.68 -11.59
C LEU A 52 -0.76 0.69 -10.59
N PHE A 53 -0.12 -0.46 -10.37
CA PHE A 53 -0.60 -1.44 -9.40
C PHE A 53 -0.60 -0.85 -7.98
N LEU A 54 0.42 -0.10 -7.60
CA LEU A 54 0.43 0.63 -6.34
C LEU A 54 -0.79 1.56 -6.22
N TYR A 55 -1.06 2.37 -7.26
CA TYR A 55 -2.19 3.30 -7.27
C TYR A 55 -3.54 2.58 -7.16
N ILE A 56 -3.73 1.46 -7.85
CA ILE A 56 -4.92 0.60 -7.75
C ILE A 56 -5.14 0.15 -6.30
N PHE A 57 -4.09 -0.33 -5.63
CA PHE A 57 -4.17 -0.86 -4.26
C PHE A 57 -4.33 0.22 -3.18
N ILE A 58 -3.92 1.46 -3.46
CA ILE A 58 -4.15 2.62 -2.59
C ILE A 58 -5.59 3.12 -2.73
N THR A 59 -6.09 3.23 -3.97
CA THR A 59 -7.39 3.81 -4.28
C THR A 59 -8.55 2.87 -3.96
N LEU A 60 -8.40 1.57 -4.22
CA LEU A 60 -9.45 0.59 -3.96
C LEU A 60 -9.28 -0.15 -2.62
N LYS A 61 -10.42 -0.57 -2.06
CA LYS A 61 -10.46 -1.51 -0.93
C LYS A 61 -9.84 -2.86 -1.34
N LYS A 62 -9.17 -3.56 -0.41
CA LYS A 62 -8.47 -4.85 -0.62
C LYS A 62 -9.10 -5.78 -1.66
N ARG A 63 -10.37 -6.17 -1.47
CA ARG A 63 -11.05 -7.13 -2.35
C ARG A 63 -11.23 -6.59 -3.78
N ASN A 64 -11.60 -5.31 -3.91
CA ASN A 64 -11.82 -4.70 -5.22
C ASN A 64 -10.48 -4.40 -5.92
N GLY A 65 -9.44 -4.05 -5.18
CA GLY A 65 -8.09 -3.85 -5.72
C GLY A 65 -7.55 -5.13 -6.38
N ILE A 66 -7.67 -6.28 -5.70
CA ILE A 66 -7.24 -7.58 -6.23
C ILE A 66 -8.03 -7.95 -7.50
N ILE A 67 -9.36 -7.82 -7.47
CA ILE A 67 -10.21 -8.12 -8.63
C ILE A 67 -9.85 -7.21 -9.81
N TYR A 68 -9.66 -5.91 -9.56
CA TYR A 68 -9.31 -4.94 -10.60
C TYR A 68 -7.93 -5.21 -11.20
N SER A 69 -6.92 -5.48 -10.35
CA SER A 69 -5.57 -5.81 -10.83
C SER A 69 -5.55 -7.10 -11.63
N LEU A 70 -6.34 -8.10 -11.25
CA LEU A 70 -6.46 -9.35 -11.97
C LEU A 70 -7.19 -9.17 -13.31
N ALA A 71 -8.27 -8.38 -13.34
CA ALA A 71 -8.97 -8.03 -14.57
C ALA A 71 -8.05 -7.27 -15.55
N LEU A 72 -7.25 -6.35 -15.04
CA LEU A 72 -6.26 -5.61 -15.83
C LEU A 72 -5.18 -6.54 -16.39
N PHE A 73 -4.68 -7.49 -15.58
CA PHE A 73 -3.75 -8.53 -16.03
C PHE A 73 -4.35 -9.43 -17.12
N VAL A 74 -5.60 -9.88 -16.96
CA VAL A 74 -6.29 -10.67 -17.99
C VAL A 74 -6.47 -9.85 -19.27
N THR A 75 -6.79 -8.56 -19.16
CA THR A 75 -6.93 -7.67 -20.33
C THR A 75 -5.61 -7.54 -21.09
N THR A 76 -4.48 -7.34 -20.40
CA THR A 76 -3.17 -7.29 -21.05
C THR A 76 -2.73 -8.64 -21.62
N LEU A 77 -3.15 -9.76 -21.02
CA LEU A 77 -2.99 -11.10 -21.60
C LEU A 77 -3.77 -11.25 -22.90
N LEU A 78 -5.03 -10.83 -22.94
CA LEU A 78 -5.88 -10.92 -24.13
C LEU A 78 -5.34 -10.09 -25.30
N ILE A 79 -4.67 -8.97 -25.02
CA ILE A 79 -4.02 -8.15 -26.05
C ILE A 79 -2.78 -8.86 -26.61
N GLY A 80 -1.95 -9.45 -25.75
CA GLY A 80 -0.66 -10.02 -26.15
C GLY A 80 -0.70 -11.46 -26.67
N MET A 81 -1.52 -12.32 -26.07
CA MET A 81 -1.54 -13.77 -26.32
C MET A 81 -1.90 -14.14 -27.78
N PRO A 82 -2.89 -13.52 -28.44
CA PRO A 82 -3.20 -13.83 -29.85
C PRO A 82 -2.04 -13.52 -30.80
N ARG A 83 -1.19 -12.57 -30.44
CA ARG A 83 -0.07 -12.12 -31.28
C ARG A 83 1.23 -12.88 -31.01
N PHE A 84 1.28 -13.74 -29.99
CA PHE A 84 2.47 -14.44 -29.54
C PHE A 84 3.22 -15.21 -30.65
N ARG A 85 2.48 -15.71 -31.65
CA ARG A 85 3.07 -16.42 -32.80
C ARG A 85 3.92 -15.53 -33.72
N HIS A 86 3.64 -14.22 -33.76
CA HIS A 86 4.30 -13.27 -34.66
C HIS A 86 5.56 -12.65 -34.07
N PHE A 87 5.87 -12.92 -32.81
CA PHE A 87 7.03 -12.36 -32.12
C PHE A 87 8.30 -13.16 -32.39
N SER A 88 9.44 -12.46 -32.47
CA SER A 88 10.75 -13.09 -32.41
C SER A 88 10.98 -13.77 -31.05
N PHE A 89 11.97 -14.64 -30.97
CA PHE A 89 12.26 -15.40 -29.75
C PHE A 89 12.57 -14.49 -28.54
N ASP A 90 13.33 -13.41 -28.74
CA ASP A 90 13.71 -12.48 -27.67
C ASP A 90 12.52 -11.71 -27.12
N TYR A 91 11.57 -11.31 -27.98
CA TYR A 91 10.35 -10.64 -27.55
C TYR A 91 9.42 -11.59 -26.79
N LYS A 92 9.38 -12.89 -27.11
CA LYS A 92 8.60 -13.88 -26.35
C LYS A 92 9.10 -14.02 -24.91
N ILE A 93 10.41 -14.14 -24.72
CA ILE A 93 11.02 -14.20 -23.39
C ILE A 93 10.69 -12.93 -22.60
N SER A 94 10.90 -11.78 -23.23
CA SER A 94 10.68 -10.50 -22.58
C SER A 94 9.20 -10.26 -22.22
N MET A 95 8.26 -10.75 -23.04
CA MET A 95 6.83 -10.71 -22.72
C MET A 95 6.47 -11.64 -21.56
N LEU A 96 7.09 -12.83 -21.48
CA LEU A 96 6.91 -13.74 -20.36
C LEU A 96 7.42 -13.12 -19.05
N ILE A 97 8.58 -12.45 -19.09
CA ILE A 97 9.12 -11.69 -17.96
C ILE A 97 8.14 -10.57 -17.55
N PHE A 98 7.58 -9.83 -18.51
CA PHE A 98 6.58 -8.80 -18.24
C PHE A 98 5.34 -9.36 -17.51
N TYR A 99 4.78 -10.47 -17.99
CA TYR A 99 3.62 -11.10 -17.33
C TYR A 99 3.96 -11.63 -15.94
N LEU A 100 5.13 -12.27 -15.79
CA LEU A 100 5.60 -12.75 -14.49
C LEU A 100 5.80 -11.59 -13.51
N ALA A 101 6.40 -10.49 -13.95
CA ALA A 101 6.59 -9.28 -13.15
C ALA A 101 5.25 -8.71 -12.67
N ASN A 102 4.23 -8.65 -13.53
CA ASN A 102 2.89 -8.19 -13.15
C ASN A 102 2.25 -9.09 -12.09
N LEU A 103 2.39 -10.41 -12.18
CA LEU A 103 1.93 -11.33 -11.13
C LEU A 103 2.65 -11.10 -9.80
N VAL A 104 3.98 -10.90 -9.85
CA VAL A 104 4.78 -10.57 -8.68
C VAL A 104 4.31 -9.24 -8.06
N TYR A 105 4.02 -8.21 -8.86
CA TYR A 105 3.48 -6.95 -8.34
C TYR A 105 2.15 -7.14 -7.62
N ILE A 106 1.21 -7.89 -8.22
CA ILE A 106 -0.07 -8.20 -7.58
C ILE A 106 0.15 -8.91 -6.23
N ALA A 107 1.07 -9.88 -6.18
CA ALA A 107 1.40 -10.60 -4.96
C ALA A 107 2.00 -9.68 -3.89
N ILE A 108 3.00 -8.87 -4.26
CA ILE A 108 3.67 -7.92 -3.36
C ILE A 108 2.64 -6.96 -2.76
N PHE A 109 1.80 -6.33 -3.58
CA PHE A 109 0.81 -5.37 -3.07
C PHE A 109 -0.26 -6.02 -2.21
N CYS A 110 -0.63 -7.27 -2.49
CA CYS A 110 -1.53 -8.04 -1.62
C CYS A 110 -0.91 -8.27 -0.23
N ILE A 111 0.37 -8.65 -0.19
CA ILE A 111 1.12 -8.86 1.06
C ILE A 111 1.32 -7.53 1.78
N SER A 112 1.72 -6.46 1.09
CA SER A 112 1.88 -5.13 1.69
C SER A 112 0.59 -4.64 2.33
N HIS A 113 -0.56 -4.85 1.68
CA HIS A 113 -1.85 -4.48 2.26
C HIS A 113 -2.19 -5.29 3.52
N TYR A 114 -1.83 -6.58 3.55
CA TYR A 114 -1.97 -7.42 4.75
C TYR A 114 -1.05 -6.94 5.88
N LEU A 115 0.23 -6.69 5.59
CA LEU A 115 1.19 -6.18 6.57
C LEU A 115 0.73 -4.85 7.17
N LEU A 116 0.31 -3.90 6.34
CA LEU A 116 -0.22 -2.61 6.82
C LEU A 116 -1.42 -2.76 7.74
N LYS A 117 -2.29 -3.74 7.47
CA LYS A 117 -3.41 -4.06 8.36
C LYS A 117 -2.91 -4.57 9.72
N VAL A 118 -2.00 -5.53 9.72
CA VAL A 118 -1.42 -6.09 10.95
C VAL A 118 -0.69 -5.01 11.75
N PHE A 119 0.09 -4.14 11.10
CA PHE A 119 0.76 -3.02 11.78
C PHE A 119 -0.23 -2.05 12.43
N ARG A 120 -1.35 -1.75 11.78
CA ARG A 120 -2.41 -0.91 12.37
C ARG A 120 -3.06 -1.59 13.56
N GLU A 121 -3.38 -2.88 13.46
CA GLU A 121 -3.94 -3.66 14.58
C GLU A 121 -2.98 -3.68 15.77
N LEU A 122 -1.68 -3.91 15.53
CA LEU A 122 -0.64 -3.85 16.57
C LEU A 122 -0.49 -2.46 17.18
N GLU A 123 -0.60 -1.39 16.38
CA GLU A 123 -0.51 -0.03 16.89
C GLU A 123 -1.74 0.35 17.73
N GLU A 124 -2.93 -0.09 17.32
CA GLU A 124 -4.16 0.06 18.11
C GLU A 124 -4.08 -0.72 19.43
N GLU A 125 -3.57 -1.95 19.40
CA GLU A 125 -3.32 -2.74 20.61
C GLU A 125 -2.30 -2.08 21.52
N LYS A 126 -1.20 -1.54 20.99
CA LYS A 126 -0.24 -0.75 21.77
C LYS A 126 -0.90 0.47 22.39
N LYS A 127 -1.71 1.23 21.64
CA LYS A 127 -2.43 2.39 22.18
C LYS A 127 -3.36 1.98 23.32
N LYS A 128 -4.10 0.88 23.19
CA LYS A 128 -4.93 0.32 24.28
C LYS A 128 -4.10 -0.19 25.46
N ALA A 129 -2.90 -0.71 25.22
CA ALA A 129 -2.02 -1.26 26.25
C ALA A 129 -1.24 -0.22 27.04
N TYR A 130 -1.18 1.04 26.58
CA TYR A 130 -0.46 2.13 27.25
C TYR A 130 -1.36 3.33 27.63
N SER A 131 -2.49 3.54 26.97
CA SER A 131 -3.47 4.59 27.32
C SER A 131 -4.73 3.99 27.92
N ASP A 132 -5.23 4.59 29.01
CA ASP A 132 -6.53 4.26 29.59
C ASP A 132 -7.64 4.85 28.71
N MET A 133 -8.44 3.97 28.09
CA MET A 133 -9.53 4.35 27.18
C MET A 133 -10.61 5.20 27.86
N LEU A 134 -10.75 5.15 29.19
CA LEU A 134 -11.80 5.87 29.90
C LEU A 134 -11.46 7.34 30.18
N THR A 135 -10.17 7.65 30.31
CA THR A 135 -9.69 8.98 30.74
C THR A 135 -8.73 9.64 29.75
N GLY A 136 -8.21 8.89 28.78
CA GLY A 136 -7.18 9.36 27.84
C GLY A 136 -5.80 9.57 28.48
N ILE A 137 -5.66 9.25 29.78
CA ILE A 137 -4.42 9.36 30.53
C ILE A 137 -3.59 8.09 30.32
N ALA A 138 -2.27 8.20 30.51
CA ALA A 138 -1.36 7.06 30.56
C ALA A 138 -1.86 6.00 31.56
N ASN A 139 -1.96 4.75 31.13
CA ASN A 139 -2.37 3.65 32.00
C ASN A 139 -1.23 3.27 32.97
N ARG A 140 -1.55 2.40 33.93
CA ARG A 140 -0.60 1.97 34.97
C ARG A 140 0.74 1.45 34.42
N ARG A 141 0.75 0.76 33.26
CA ARG A 141 1.99 0.28 32.63
C ARG A 141 2.84 1.42 32.08
N GLN A 142 2.22 2.43 31.46
CA GLN A 142 2.94 3.60 30.95
C GLN A 142 3.49 4.48 32.08
N VAL A 143 2.71 4.66 33.16
CA VAL A 143 3.16 5.39 34.36
C VAL A 143 4.36 4.71 35.01
N GLN A 144 4.36 3.38 35.13
CA GLN A 144 5.49 2.61 35.66
C GLN A 144 6.76 2.82 34.82
N ALA A 145 6.64 2.76 33.49
CA ALA A 145 7.76 2.95 32.58
C ALA A 145 8.36 4.37 32.66
N TRP A 146 7.53 5.39 32.83
CA TRP A 146 8.00 6.77 33.04
C TRP A 146 8.70 6.95 34.38
N LEU A 147 8.18 6.33 35.44
CA LEU A 147 8.81 6.32 36.75
C LEU A 147 10.20 5.66 36.70
N ASP A 148 10.31 4.48 36.10
CA ASP A 148 11.60 3.78 35.97
C ASP A 148 12.62 4.58 35.15
N ALA A 149 12.16 5.29 34.11
CA ALA A 149 13.00 6.18 33.31
C ALA A 149 13.44 7.42 34.11
N ALA A 150 12.54 8.02 34.89
CA ALA A 150 12.82 9.18 35.74
C ALA A 150 13.81 8.84 36.85
N VAL A 151 13.67 7.68 37.50
CA VAL A 151 14.62 7.18 38.52
C VAL A 151 16.01 6.99 37.91
N LYS A 152 16.11 6.33 36.76
CA LYS A 152 17.40 6.14 36.08
C LYS A 152 18.06 7.44 35.65
N HIS A 153 17.26 8.46 35.31
CA HIS A 153 17.78 9.77 34.94
C HIS A 153 18.27 10.53 36.17
N ALA A 154 17.52 10.48 37.28
CA ALA A 154 17.86 11.07 38.57
C ALA A 154 19.18 10.49 39.10
N ASP A 155 19.34 9.16 39.08
CA ASP A 155 20.58 8.49 39.52
C ASP A 155 21.80 8.91 38.70
N LYS A 156 21.65 9.14 37.39
CA LYS A 156 22.75 9.52 36.50
C LYS A 156 23.14 10.99 36.59
N THR A 157 22.19 11.87 36.89
CA THR A 157 22.39 13.33 36.85
C THR A 157 22.41 13.98 38.24
N GLY A 158 22.17 13.20 39.30
CA GLY A 158 22.05 13.70 40.67
C GLY A 158 20.85 14.63 40.88
N THR A 159 19.87 14.60 39.96
CA THR A 159 18.69 15.46 40.00
C THR A 159 17.56 14.79 40.79
N SER A 160 16.82 15.56 41.59
CA SER A 160 15.65 15.06 42.32
C SER A 160 14.38 15.26 41.50
N PHE A 161 13.42 14.35 41.62
CA PHE A 161 12.07 14.49 41.05
C PHE A 161 11.00 14.22 42.12
N SER A 162 9.79 14.75 41.89
CA SER A 162 8.63 14.56 42.77
C SER A 162 7.49 13.88 42.01
N VAL A 163 6.68 13.10 42.73
CA VAL A 163 5.50 12.40 42.18
C VAL A 163 4.27 12.88 42.93
N ILE A 164 3.28 13.38 42.20
CA ILE A 164 2.00 13.83 42.76
C ILE A 164 0.93 12.80 42.39
N PHE A 165 0.28 12.23 43.39
CA PHE A 165 -0.84 11.31 43.21
C PHE A 165 -2.15 12.04 43.53
N SER A 166 -3.04 12.16 42.55
CA SER A 166 -4.37 12.76 42.73
C SER A 166 -5.43 11.66 42.56
N ILE A 167 -6.22 11.43 43.59
CA ILE A 167 -7.35 10.49 43.54
C ILE A 167 -8.57 11.25 43.01
N SER A 168 -8.96 10.95 41.78
CA SER A 168 -10.21 11.42 41.18
C SER A 168 -11.28 10.36 41.40
N THR A 169 -12.12 10.55 42.42
CA THR A 169 -13.32 9.71 42.62
C THR A 169 -14.33 10.08 41.53
N ILE A 170 -14.60 9.16 40.59
CA ILE A 170 -15.69 9.32 39.63
C ILE A 170 -16.99 9.20 40.44
N LEU A 171 -17.56 10.34 40.84
CA LEU A 171 -18.93 10.39 41.34
C LEU A 171 -19.86 10.05 40.17
N ASN A 172 -20.32 8.81 40.16
CA ASN A 172 -21.39 8.37 39.29
C ASN A 172 -22.67 9.11 39.71
N ARG A 173 -23.11 10.07 38.90
CA ARG A 173 -24.43 10.71 38.98
C ARG A 173 -25.13 10.57 37.66
#